data_AF-A0A220S1G8-F1
#
_entry.id   AF-A0A220S1G8-F1
#
_cell.length_a   1.000
_cell.length_b   1.000
_cell.length_c   1.000
_cell.angle_alpha   90.00
_cell.angle_beta   90.00
_cell.angle_gamma   90.00
#
_symmetry.space_group_name_H-M   'P 1'
#
loop_
_entity.id
_entity.type
_entity.pdbx_description
1 polymer ?
#
loop_
_entity_poly.entity_id
_entity_poly.type
_entity_poly.pdbx_seq_one_letter_code
_entity_poly.pdbx_strand_id
1 'polypeptide(L)'
;MKKFLTALAVLLPLDAPADGAFDEQAYNQAAQMCAQNDLESCVQYGIWTRDVLDNPESALAPLQKACDGGNMKGCNILANLYADGHTAAGKDYRRAEALYRRSCDGGYGNACINLKRLKAEMPSEQQIEREQVLSSLQNDCAQEDMTACEALARETAQI
;
A
#
# COMPACT_ATOMS: atom_id res chain seq x y z
N MET A 1 4.74 -61.40 -28.21
CA MET A 1 4.48 -60.32 -29.20
C MET A 1 3.92 -59.12 -28.44
N LYS A 2 4.68 -58.03 -28.38
CA LYS A 2 4.37 -56.81 -27.61
C LYS A 2 3.12 -56.11 -28.18
N LYS A 3 2.15 -55.76 -27.34
CA LYS A 3 1.18 -54.70 -27.62
C LYS A 3 1.17 -53.70 -26.47
N PHE A 4 1.95 -52.66 -26.72
CA PHE A 4 2.04 -51.32 -26.17
C PHE A 4 0.95 -50.89 -25.18
N LEU A 5 1.42 -50.58 -23.96
CA LEU A 5 0.80 -49.60 -23.06
C LEU A 5 0.76 -48.24 -23.77
N THR A 6 -0.43 -47.72 -24.03
CA THR A 6 -0.61 -46.29 -24.33
C THR A 6 -0.53 -45.51 -23.03
N ALA A 7 0.67 -45.10 -22.66
CA ALA A 7 0.85 -43.96 -21.78
C ALA A 7 0.42 -42.72 -22.57
N LEU A 8 -0.77 -42.17 -22.28
CA LEU A 8 -1.05 -40.78 -22.62
C LEU A 8 -0.13 -39.94 -21.73
N ALA A 9 0.99 -39.51 -22.31
CA ALA A 9 1.77 -38.41 -21.78
C ALA A 9 0.85 -37.20 -21.72
N VAL A 10 0.54 -36.74 -20.51
CA VAL A 10 0.03 -35.40 -20.29
C VAL A 10 1.13 -34.46 -20.81
N LEU A 11 0.90 -33.88 -21.98
CA LEU A 11 1.71 -32.80 -22.51
C LEU A 11 1.51 -31.60 -21.57
N LEU A 12 2.42 -31.46 -20.60
CA LEU A 12 2.66 -30.15 -19.98
C LEU A 12 3.17 -29.23 -21.11
N PRO A 13 2.65 -27.99 -21.23
CA PRO A 13 3.26 -27.04 -22.15
C PRO A 13 4.67 -26.74 -21.64
N LEU A 14 5.65 -27.09 -22.48
CA LEU A 14 7.09 -26.90 -22.29
C LEU A 14 7.54 -25.48 -22.71
N ASP A 15 6.60 -24.57 -22.93
CA ASP A 15 6.83 -23.20 -23.36
C ASP A 15 6.31 -22.23 -22.29
N ALA A 16 7.05 -22.11 -21.19
CA ALA A 16 6.97 -20.91 -20.37
C ALA A 16 7.78 -19.82 -21.11
N PRO A 17 7.17 -18.68 -21.48
CA PRO A 17 7.90 -17.60 -22.15
C PRO A 17 9.07 -17.13 -21.26
N ALA A 18 10.29 -17.21 -21.80
CA ALA A 18 11.53 -16.77 -21.14
C ALA A 18 11.78 -15.27 -21.31
N ASP A 19 10.95 -14.61 -22.10
CA ASP A 19 10.76 -13.19 -22.22
C ASP A 19 9.77 -12.75 -21.13
N GLY A 20 10.04 -11.64 -20.43
CA GLY A 20 9.19 -11.07 -19.38
C GLY A 20 7.82 -10.56 -19.86
N ALA A 21 7.20 -11.28 -20.78
CA ALA A 21 5.84 -11.13 -21.22
C ALA A 21 4.90 -11.38 -20.03
N PHE A 22 3.85 -10.58 -19.98
CA PHE A 22 2.78 -10.73 -19.02
C PHE A 22 2.16 -12.15 -19.12
N ASP A 23 2.20 -12.89 -18.02
CA ASP A 23 1.54 -14.19 -17.89
C ASP A 23 0.13 -13.99 -17.35
N GLU A 24 -0.85 -14.01 -18.26
CA GLU A 24 -2.27 -13.83 -17.93
C GLU A 24 -2.79 -14.94 -16.99
N GLN A 25 -2.30 -16.18 -17.13
CA GLN A 25 -2.72 -17.28 -16.28
C GLN A 25 -2.27 -17.05 -14.83
N ALA A 26 -1.01 -16.69 -14.64
CA ALA A 26 -0.50 -16.38 -13.32
C ALA A 26 -1.19 -15.15 -12.71
N TYR A 27 -1.65 -14.19 -13.53
CA TYR A 27 -2.31 -12.97 -13.05
C TYR A 27 -3.68 -13.34 -12.48
N ASN A 28 -4.44 -14.12 -13.24
CA ASN A 28 -5.75 -14.61 -12.84
C ASN A 28 -5.65 -15.53 -11.61
N GLN A 29 -4.60 -16.35 -11.52
CA GLN A 29 -4.34 -17.19 -10.35
C GLN A 29 -4.05 -16.34 -9.10
N ALA A 30 -3.19 -15.32 -9.21
CA ALA A 30 -2.92 -14.40 -8.10
C ALA A 30 -4.20 -13.67 -7.66
N ALA A 31 -5.05 -13.24 -8.60
CA ALA A 31 -6.33 -12.63 -8.31
C ALA A 31 -7.25 -13.58 -7.51
N GLN A 32 -7.36 -14.84 -7.96
CA GLN A 32 -8.17 -15.85 -7.31
C GLN A 32 -7.69 -16.17 -5.89
N MET A 33 -6.37 -16.30 -5.70
CA MET A 33 -5.78 -16.56 -4.39
C MET A 33 -5.92 -15.36 -3.46
N CYS A 34 -5.76 -14.13 -3.97
CA CYS A 34 -6.06 -12.92 -3.22
C CYS A 34 -7.53 -12.88 -2.76
N ALA A 35 -8.48 -13.27 -3.62
CA ALA A 35 -9.89 -13.37 -3.24
C ALA A 35 -10.10 -14.34 -2.06
N GLN A 36 -9.27 -15.39 -1.95
CA GLN A 36 -9.27 -16.37 -0.86
C GLN A 36 -8.45 -15.94 0.38
N ASN A 37 -8.09 -14.66 0.48
CA ASN A 37 -7.30 -14.06 1.57
C ASN A 37 -5.82 -14.49 1.62
N ASP A 38 -5.27 -15.02 0.51
CA ASP A 38 -3.82 -15.19 0.41
C ASP A 38 -3.15 -13.82 0.24
N LEU A 39 -2.50 -13.34 1.29
CA LEU A 39 -1.99 -11.96 1.35
C LEU A 39 -0.80 -11.72 0.41
N GLU A 40 0.06 -12.72 0.21
CA GLU A 40 1.16 -12.64 -0.76
C GLU A 40 0.62 -12.54 -2.18
N SER A 41 -0.40 -13.31 -2.53
CA SER A 41 -1.09 -13.20 -3.82
C SER A 41 -1.78 -11.86 -3.99
N CYS A 42 -2.33 -11.26 -2.94
CA CYS A 42 -2.85 -9.89 -2.99
C CYS A 42 -1.75 -8.87 -3.30
N VAL A 43 -0.55 -9.02 -2.72
CA VAL A 43 0.60 -8.18 -3.08
C VAL A 43 1.01 -8.38 -4.54
N GLN A 44 1.11 -9.64 -4.98
CA GLN A 44 1.52 -9.97 -6.35
C GLN A 44 0.53 -9.43 -7.38
N TYR A 45 -0.76 -9.67 -7.16
CA TYR A 45 -1.85 -9.17 -7.99
C TYR A 45 -1.84 -7.63 -8.05
N GLY A 46 -1.67 -6.96 -6.90
CA GLY A 46 -1.55 -5.51 -6.83
C GLY A 46 -0.35 -4.95 -7.60
N ILE A 47 0.82 -5.59 -7.51
CA ILE A 47 2.03 -5.19 -8.25
C ILE A 47 1.80 -5.33 -9.76
N TRP A 48 1.26 -6.44 -10.24
CA TRP A 48 0.99 -6.63 -11.67
C TRP A 48 -0.04 -5.66 -12.20
N THR A 49 -1.11 -5.43 -11.43
CA THR A 49 -2.14 -4.45 -11.77
C THR A 49 -1.54 -3.04 -11.91
N ARG A 50 -0.63 -2.66 -11.01
CA ARG A 50 0.04 -1.35 -11.02
C ARG A 50 1.07 -1.23 -12.16
N ASP A 51 2.02 -2.17 -12.24
CA ASP A 51 3.24 -2.02 -13.03
C ASP A 51 3.11 -2.56 -14.46
N VAL A 52 2.37 -3.67 -14.64
CA VAL A 52 2.29 -4.37 -15.93
C VAL A 52 1.06 -3.93 -16.71
N LEU A 53 -0.07 -3.79 -16.02
CA LEU A 53 -1.32 -3.31 -16.61
C LEU A 53 -1.47 -1.79 -16.58
N ASP A 54 -0.50 -1.07 -15.98
CA ASP A 54 -0.47 0.39 -15.84
C ASP A 54 -1.78 0.95 -15.25
N ASN A 55 -2.33 0.24 -14.24
CA ASN A 55 -3.59 0.59 -13.59
C ASN A 55 -3.42 0.69 -12.06
N PRO A 56 -2.69 1.71 -11.59
CA PRO A 56 -2.34 1.85 -10.18
C PRO A 56 -3.57 2.05 -9.26
N GLU A 57 -4.65 2.65 -9.74
CA GLU A 57 -5.89 2.83 -8.96
C GLU A 57 -6.53 1.47 -8.61
N SER A 58 -6.57 0.54 -9.56
CA SER A 58 -7.13 -0.81 -9.34
C SER A 58 -6.29 -1.68 -8.39
N ALA A 59 -5.04 -1.30 -8.14
CA ALA A 59 -4.18 -1.97 -7.18
C ALA A 59 -4.49 -1.59 -5.72
N LEU A 60 -5.26 -0.53 -5.46
CA LEU A 60 -5.56 -0.06 -4.09
C LEU A 60 -6.24 -1.14 -3.24
N ALA A 61 -7.30 -1.76 -3.74
CA ALA A 61 -8.08 -2.75 -3.00
C ALA A 61 -7.28 -4.01 -2.59
N PRO A 62 -6.56 -4.71 -3.50
CA PRO A 62 -5.78 -5.87 -3.10
C PRO A 62 -4.61 -5.49 -2.17
N LEU A 63 -3.97 -4.35 -2.36
CA LEU A 63 -2.89 -3.89 -1.48
C LEU A 63 -3.39 -3.48 -0.09
N GLN A 64 -4.57 -2.86 -0.01
CA GLN A 64 -5.26 -2.59 1.26
C GLN A 64 -5.56 -3.89 1.99
N LYS A 65 -6.12 -4.88 1.29
CA LYS A 65 -6.37 -6.22 1.85
C LYS A 65 -5.10 -6.89 2.39
N ALA A 66 -4.01 -6.85 1.61
CA ALA A 66 -2.71 -7.37 2.06
C ALA A 66 -2.20 -6.65 3.31
N CYS A 67 -2.25 -5.31 3.31
CA CYS A 67 -1.78 -4.50 4.42
C CYS A 67 -2.61 -4.74 5.69
N ASP A 68 -3.94 -4.79 5.59
CA ASP A 68 -4.83 -5.04 6.72
C ASP A 68 -4.61 -6.42 7.32
N GLY A 69 -4.29 -7.41 6.49
CA GLY A 69 -3.86 -8.74 6.92
C GLY A 69 -2.45 -8.82 7.53
N GLY A 70 -1.72 -7.70 7.61
CA GLY A 70 -0.39 -7.65 8.22
C GLY A 70 0.78 -7.87 7.25
N ASN A 71 0.54 -7.88 5.94
CA ASN A 71 1.62 -7.92 4.97
C ASN A 71 2.28 -6.53 4.83
N MET A 72 3.47 -6.36 5.41
CA MET A 72 4.15 -5.07 5.46
C MET A 72 4.67 -4.61 4.10
N LYS A 73 5.02 -5.54 3.18
CA LYS A 73 5.34 -5.20 1.79
C LYS A 73 4.10 -4.59 1.10
N GLY A 74 2.93 -5.18 1.29
CA GLY A 74 1.65 -4.63 0.83
C GLY A 74 1.38 -3.23 1.38
N CYS A 75 1.58 -3.01 2.68
CA CYS A 75 1.46 -1.67 3.29
C CYS A 75 2.39 -0.64 2.66
N ASN A 76 3.65 -0.98 2.41
CA ASN A 76 4.60 -0.07 1.76
C ASN A 76 4.15 0.30 0.33
N ILE A 77 3.69 -0.69 -0.46
CA ILE A 77 3.26 -0.43 -1.84
C ILE A 77 1.98 0.41 -1.85
N LEU A 78 1.04 0.15 -0.94
CA LEU A 78 -0.14 0.99 -0.76
C LEU A 78 0.22 2.43 -0.39
N ALA A 79 1.22 2.62 0.48
CA ALA A 79 1.72 3.94 0.83
C ALA A 79 2.28 4.70 -0.38
N ASN A 80 2.98 4.02 -1.29
CA ASN A 80 3.40 4.62 -2.55
C ASN A 80 2.20 5.14 -3.36
N LEU A 81 1.13 4.35 -3.49
CA LEU A 81 -0.07 4.78 -4.24
C LEU A 81 -0.70 6.05 -3.68
N TYR A 82 -0.75 6.19 -2.34
CA TYR A 82 -1.22 7.42 -1.70
C TYR A 82 -0.24 8.60 -1.87
N ALA A 83 1.06 8.36 -1.75
CA ALA A 83 2.09 9.39 -1.90
C ALA A 83 2.16 9.96 -3.32
N ASP A 84 2.00 9.09 -4.31
CA ASP A 84 2.10 9.43 -5.74
C ASP A 84 0.78 9.97 -6.29
N GLY A 85 -0.32 9.79 -5.55
CA GLY A 85 -1.63 10.33 -5.89
C GLY A 85 -2.42 9.47 -6.88
N HIS A 86 -2.19 8.16 -6.86
CA HIS A 86 -2.93 7.17 -7.66
C HIS A 86 -4.32 6.85 -7.08
N THR A 87 -4.95 7.84 -6.46
CA THR A 87 -6.29 7.76 -5.89
C THR A 87 -7.16 8.82 -6.54
N ALA A 88 -8.48 8.63 -6.56
CA ALA A 88 -9.42 9.63 -7.07
C ALA A 88 -9.31 10.99 -6.34
N ALA A 89 -8.82 11.02 -5.09
CA ALA A 89 -8.63 12.24 -4.32
C ALA A 89 -7.25 12.91 -4.53
N GLY A 90 -6.39 12.32 -5.37
CA GLY A 90 -5.00 12.75 -5.54
C GLY A 90 -4.09 12.27 -4.42
N LYS A 91 -3.04 13.05 -4.12
CA LYS A 91 -2.02 12.72 -3.11
C LYS A 91 -2.58 12.83 -1.68
N ASP A 92 -2.28 11.84 -0.86
CA ASP A 92 -2.59 11.84 0.58
C ASP A 92 -1.33 11.47 1.37
N TYR A 93 -0.54 12.50 1.71
CA TYR A 93 0.71 12.31 2.43
C TYR A 93 0.51 11.76 3.84
N ARG A 94 -0.57 12.14 4.53
CA ARG A 94 -0.84 11.64 5.91
C ARG A 94 -1.11 10.15 5.90
N ARG A 95 -1.93 9.68 4.95
CA ARG A 95 -2.20 8.25 4.80
C ARG A 95 -0.98 7.47 4.35
N ALA A 96 -0.19 8.02 3.43
CA ALA A 96 1.09 7.43 3.04
C ALA A 96 2.07 7.33 4.23
N GLU A 97 2.20 8.38 5.04
CA GLU A 97 3.08 8.41 6.21
C GLU A 97 2.68 7.33 7.22
N ALA A 98 1.39 7.23 7.54
CA ALA A 98 0.86 6.23 8.47
C ALA A 98 1.15 4.80 7.99
N LEU A 99 0.98 4.52 6.69
CA LEU A 99 1.24 3.22 6.09
C LEU A 99 2.73 2.88 6.02
N TYR A 100 3.58 3.82 5.65
CA TYR A 100 5.04 3.61 5.67
C TYR A 100 5.54 3.39 7.09
N ARG A 101 5.07 4.16 8.07
CA ARG A 101 5.44 3.97 9.49
C ARG A 101 5.06 2.57 9.96
N ARG A 102 3.80 2.17 9.74
CA ARG A 102 3.34 0.80 10.07
C ARG A 102 4.22 -0.28 9.42
N SER A 103 4.53 -0.13 8.13
CA SER A 103 5.36 -1.07 7.39
C SER A 103 6.81 -1.13 7.89
N CYS A 104 7.39 0.03 8.23
CA CYS A 104 8.72 0.18 8.81
C CYS A 104 8.80 -0.47 10.19
N ASP A 105 7.85 -0.16 11.08
CA ASP A 105 7.76 -0.73 12.43
C ASP A 105 7.53 -2.25 12.38
N GLY A 106 6.85 -2.73 11.33
CA GLY A 106 6.68 -4.15 11.03
C GLY A 106 7.90 -4.82 10.36
N GLY A 107 9.05 -4.13 10.25
CA GLY A 107 10.32 -4.69 9.81
C GLY A 107 10.59 -4.64 8.30
N TYR A 108 9.73 -4.02 7.50
CA TYR A 108 9.98 -3.85 6.07
C TYR A 108 10.88 -2.65 5.81
N GLY A 109 12.20 -2.84 5.84
CA GLY A 109 13.20 -1.74 5.83
C GLY A 109 13.07 -0.71 4.70
N ASN A 110 12.57 -1.12 3.53
CA ASN A 110 12.31 -0.19 2.41
C ASN A 110 11.25 0.87 2.77
N ALA A 111 10.29 0.54 3.63
CA ALA A 111 9.30 1.50 4.10
C ALA A 111 9.90 2.57 4.99
N CYS A 112 10.93 2.26 5.78
CA CYS A 112 11.64 3.28 6.57
C CYS A 112 12.34 4.31 5.67
N ILE A 113 12.95 3.84 4.57
CA ILE A 113 13.60 4.70 3.57
C ILE A 113 12.54 5.57 2.88
N ASN A 114 11.43 4.97 2.47
CA ASN A 114 10.35 5.70 1.81
C ASN A 114 9.66 6.70 2.75
N LEU A 115 9.49 6.37 4.04
CA LEU A 115 8.99 7.30 5.05
C LEU A 115 9.87 8.53 5.16
N LYS A 116 11.19 8.33 5.25
CA LYS A 116 12.16 9.44 5.31
C LYS A 116 12.08 10.32 4.06
N ARG A 117 11.97 9.71 2.87
CA ARG A 117 11.81 10.43 1.60
C ARG A 117 10.49 11.21 1.56
N LEU A 118 9.38 10.58 1.95
CA LEU A 118 8.06 11.19 2.00
C LEU A 118 8.09 12.46 2.86
N LYS A 119 8.65 12.39 4.07
CA LYS A 119 8.74 13.54 4.98
C LYS A 119 9.51 14.71 4.38
N ALA A 120 10.49 14.46 3.52
CA ALA A 120 11.22 15.51 2.81
C ALA A 120 10.42 16.14 1.65
N GLU A 121 9.46 15.40 1.08
CA GLU A 121 8.60 15.85 -0.03
C GLU A 121 7.28 16.50 0.45
N MET A 122 6.86 16.22 1.69
CA MET A 122 5.62 16.73 2.26
C MET A 122 5.60 18.27 2.32
N PRO A 123 4.48 18.93 2.01
CA PRO A 123 4.30 20.37 2.26
C PRO A 123 4.48 20.68 3.76
N SER A 124 5.04 21.84 4.09
CA SER A 124 5.30 22.27 5.47
C SER A 124 4.07 22.15 6.38
N GLU A 125 2.90 22.47 5.86
CA GLU A 125 1.63 22.44 6.60
C GLU A 125 1.21 21.01 6.98
N GLN A 126 1.72 20.01 6.25
CA GLN A 126 1.43 18.60 6.50
C GLN A 126 2.52 17.90 7.32
N GLN A 127 3.68 18.53 7.51
CA GLN A 127 4.78 18.00 8.31
C GLN A 127 4.57 18.18 9.83
N ILE A 128 3.63 19.02 10.25
CA ILE A 128 3.41 19.33 11.66
C ILE A 128 2.81 18.11 12.36
N GLU A 129 3.60 17.49 13.23
CA GLU A 129 3.17 16.33 14.02
C GLU A 129 2.04 16.74 14.97
N ARG A 130 1.13 15.80 15.29
CA ARG A 130 -0.04 16.07 16.13
C ARG A 130 0.33 16.79 17.44
N GLU A 131 1.41 16.39 18.11
CA GLU A 131 1.88 17.04 19.34
C GLU A 131 2.30 18.50 19.13
N GLN A 132 2.93 18.82 18.00
CA GLN A 132 3.28 20.19 17.65
C GLN A 132 2.03 21.02 17.32
N VAL A 133 1.06 20.44 16.61
CA VAL A 133 -0.25 21.07 16.37
C VAL A 133 -0.93 21.38 17.71
N LEU A 134 -1.01 20.40 18.61
CA LEU A 134 -1.63 20.57 19.92
C LEU A 134 -0.92 21.63 20.77
N SER A 135 0.41 21.62 20.78
CA SER A 135 1.22 22.61 21.50
C SER A 135 1.02 24.03 20.97
N SER A 136 0.98 24.21 19.63
CA SER A 136 0.70 25.51 19.01
C SER A 136 -0.70 26.00 19.37
N LEU A 137 -1.72 25.15 19.17
CA LEU A 137 -3.11 25.48 19.50
C LEU A 137 -3.28 25.82 20.99
N GLN A 138 -2.55 25.13 21.87
CA GLN A 138 -2.57 25.39 23.30
C GLN A 138 -1.93 26.73 23.66
N ASN A 139 -0.82 27.10 23.02
CA ASN A 139 -0.21 28.42 23.20
C ASN A 139 -1.12 29.55 22.69
N ASP A 140 -1.69 29.39 21.50
CA ASP A 140 -2.55 30.41 20.89
C ASP A 140 -3.86 30.57 21.69
N CYS A 141 -4.44 29.47 22.16
CA CYS A 141 -5.59 29.51 23.07
C CYS A 141 -5.26 30.23 24.39
N ALA A 142 -4.06 30.03 24.94
CA ALA A 142 -3.60 30.76 26.13
C ALA A 142 -3.41 32.27 25.87
N GLN A 143 -3.29 32.68 24.61
CA GLN A 143 -3.30 34.08 24.17
C GLN A 143 -4.70 34.57 23.77
N GLU A 144 -5.76 33.90 24.25
CA GLU A 144 -7.17 34.25 24.03
C GLU A 144 -7.64 34.13 22.56
N ASP A 145 -6.92 33.38 21.71
CA ASP A 145 -7.44 33.00 20.38
C ASP A 145 -8.53 31.93 20.53
N MET A 146 -9.78 32.38 20.46
CA MET A 146 -10.95 31.51 20.58
C MET A 146 -11.04 30.46 19.46
N THR A 147 -10.53 30.74 18.26
CA THR A 147 -10.51 29.77 17.15
C THR A 147 -9.55 28.63 17.48
N ALA A 148 -8.39 28.96 18.03
CA ALA A 148 -7.41 27.98 18.49
C ALA A 148 -7.95 27.16 19.67
N CYS A 149 -8.64 27.79 20.64
CA CYS A 149 -9.29 27.08 21.74
C CYS A 149 -10.33 26.06 21.26
N GLU A 150 -11.17 26.43 20.30
CA GLU A 150 -12.16 25.52 19.71
C GLU A 150 -11.49 24.37 18.94
N ALA A 151 -10.45 24.66 18.17
CA ALA A 151 -9.70 23.64 17.44
C ALA A 151 -9.01 22.66 18.40
N LEU A 152 -8.38 23.16 19.47
CA LEU A 152 -7.75 22.34 20.50
C LEU A 152 -8.75 21.40 21.19
N ALA A 153 -9.94 21.92 21.53
CA ALA A 153 -11.00 21.12 22.13
C ALA A 153 -11.47 19.98 21.20
N ARG A 154 -11.60 20.24 19.89
CA ARG A 154 -11.95 19.20 18.90
C ARG A 154 -10.88 18.11 18.77
N GLU A 155 -9.61 18.51 18.71
CA GLU A 155 -8.47 17.60 18.55
C GLU A 155 -8.22 16.72 19.79
N THR A 156 -8.58 17.20 20.98
CA THR A 156 -8.41 16.49 22.26
C THR A 156 -9.62 15.64 22.67
N ALA A 157 -10.81 15.92 22.14
CA ALA A 157 -12.03 15.15 22.41
C ALA A 157 -12.11 13.78 21.69
N GLN A 158 -11.17 13.47 20.80
CA GLN A 158 -11.11 12.21 20.05
C GLN A 158 -10.24 11.13 20.73
N ILE A 159 -9.76 11.38 21.96
CA ILE A 159 -8.97 10.46 22.79
C ILE A 159 -9.88 9.87 23.88
#